data_AF-A0A497M739-F1
#
_entry.id   AF-A0A497M739-F1
#
_cell.length_a   1.000
_cell.length_b   1.000
_cell.length_c   1.000
_cell.angle_alpha   90.00
_cell.angle_beta   90.00
_cell.angle_gamma   90.00
#
_symmetry.space_group_name_H-M   'P 1'
#
loop_
_entity.id
_entity.type
_entity.pdbx_description
1 polymer ?
#
loop_
_entity_poly.entity_id
_entity_poly.type
_entity_poly.pdbx_seq_one_letter_code
_entity_poly.pdbx_strand_id
1 'polypeptide(L)'
;MLATADVLSPNVLLVSRCVRLNRWKQFSIVLLLVLFSSSSILGYLYIDARARLLSLMSDYEALSRNYFDLEAMYNGLKQAYEELNETYATLKHEYGLLNASYRSLSLRYEMLEANFTLLLRSYSELENAYLELSENYTRLRSDYESLDKEYSDLESDYETLKRAYEGLLEAQGDLKLWYERLRSKVNFRILANLGEECERYITPQDPLVVETVFKIVGRWANQTDEDGVRRDFKKIFDWVRYDIVYSSDPVEPWLPLIGGEVNWTRDYWRFPNETITEKTGDCEDQALLLSSMLKAYTGNSKPIWCIAWSNETVGHLAVAILVDDEKLCIMDPAGGFYIHDDYGRLTGLPVEEAVEKWLNYWNTPGAYVCLVFDEDERYEFDCTAEFIRWFKTRYG
;
A
#
# COMPACT_ATOMS: atom_id res chain seq x y z
N MET A 1 19.40 -131.30 -80.21
CA MET A 1 18.56 -132.52 -80.16
C MET A 1 17.63 -132.43 -81.35
N LEU A 2 17.81 -133.32 -82.34
CA LEU A 2 16.98 -134.53 -82.50
C LEU A 2 15.58 -134.14 -83.02
N ALA A 3 14.98 -134.79 -84.00
CA ALA A 3 15.31 -135.93 -84.85
C ALA A 3 14.13 -136.06 -85.85
N THR A 4 14.28 -136.93 -86.86
CA THR A 4 13.25 -137.89 -87.36
C THR A 4 11.82 -137.40 -87.61
N ALA A 5 11.31 -137.47 -88.84
CA ALA A 5 10.67 -138.63 -89.50
C ALA A 5 9.12 -138.63 -89.39
N ASP A 6 8.51 -139.07 -90.50
CA ASP A 6 7.26 -139.85 -90.59
C ASP A 6 5.91 -139.18 -90.22
N VAL A 7 4.75 -139.44 -90.89
CA VAL A 7 4.29 -140.65 -91.61
C VAL A 7 2.95 -140.39 -92.40
N LEU A 8 2.67 -141.16 -93.48
CA LEU A 8 1.39 -141.64 -94.14
C LEU A 8 0.29 -140.63 -94.64
N SER A 9 -0.58 -140.83 -95.67
CA SER A 9 -0.91 -141.81 -96.76
C SER A 9 -2.25 -141.34 -97.46
N PRO A 10 -2.94 -142.05 -98.40
CA PRO A 10 -2.52 -142.91 -99.53
C PRO A 10 -3.26 -142.71 -100.91
N ASN A 11 -2.56 -143.13 -101.99
CA ASN A 11 -2.93 -143.95 -103.20
C ASN A 11 -4.29 -143.78 -103.92
N VAL A 12 -4.35 -143.88 -105.28
CA VAL A 12 -4.30 -145.14 -106.07
C VAL A 12 -4.02 -144.87 -107.59
N LEU A 13 -3.12 -145.69 -108.18
CA LEU A 13 -3.11 -146.46 -109.47
C LEU A 13 -3.70 -145.83 -110.78
N LEU A 14 -3.33 -146.19 -112.02
CA LEU A 14 -2.34 -147.08 -112.65
C LEU A 14 -2.39 -146.90 -114.19
N VAL A 15 -1.36 -147.47 -114.83
CA VAL A 15 -1.34 -148.16 -116.14
C VAL A 15 -1.30 -147.31 -117.41
N SER A 16 -0.07 -147.28 -117.92
CA SER A 16 0.38 -147.22 -119.30
C SER A 16 -0.38 -148.09 -120.31
N ARG A 17 -0.61 -147.53 -121.51
CA ARG A 17 -0.56 -148.28 -122.78
C ARG A 17 0.06 -147.40 -123.87
N CYS A 18 1.03 -147.98 -124.56
CA CYS A 18 1.95 -147.34 -125.49
C CYS A 18 1.35 -147.24 -126.89
N VAL A 19 1.19 -146.04 -127.48
CA VAL A 19 1.00 -145.85 -128.93
C VAL A 19 1.51 -144.46 -129.36
N ARG A 20 2.30 -144.42 -130.44
CA ARG A 20 2.74 -143.20 -131.16
C ARG A 20 1.56 -142.32 -131.59
N LEU A 21 1.66 -140.98 -131.50
CA LEU A 21 0.81 -140.06 -132.27
C LEU A 21 1.52 -138.73 -132.66
N ASN A 22 1.55 -138.54 -133.99
CA ASN A 22 1.81 -137.44 -134.94
C ASN A 22 2.27 -136.00 -134.53
N ARG A 23 3.23 -135.47 -135.30
CA ARG A 23 4.05 -134.23 -135.12
C ARG A 23 3.32 -132.85 -135.23
N TRP A 24 2.07 -132.78 -135.68
CA TRP A 24 1.38 -131.49 -135.90
C TRP A 24 0.44 -131.04 -134.76
N LYS A 25 0.07 -131.94 -133.83
CA LYS A 25 -0.80 -131.61 -132.68
C LYS A 25 -0.04 -131.03 -131.47
N GLN A 26 1.25 -131.32 -131.31
CA GLN A 26 2.04 -130.80 -130.17
C GLN A 26 2.48 -129.33 -130.36
N PHE A 27 2.79 -128.88 -131.58
CA PHE A 27 3.07 -127.45 -131.84
C PHE A 27 1.87 -126.54 -131.48
N SER A 28 0.64 -127.02 -131.71
CA SER A 28 -0.59 -126.33 -131.32
C SER A 28 -0.79 -126.27 -129.80
N ILE A 29 -0.33 -127.29 -129.07
CA ILE A 29 -0.37 -127.35 -127.60
C ILE A 29 0.66 -126.36 -127.02
N VAL A 30 1.87 -126.28 -127.60
CA VAL A 30 2.90 -125.33 -127.16
C VAL A 30 2.47 -123.87 -127.40
N LEU A 31 1.86 -123.56 -128.54
CA LEU A 31 1.33 -122.20 -128.79
C LEU A 31 0.19 -121.83 -127.84
N LEU A 32 -0.73 -122.76 -127.56
CA LEU A 32 -1.79 -122.56 -126.56
C LEU A 32 -1.22 -122.38 -125.15
N LEU A 33 -0.19 -123.13 -124.76
CA LEU A 33 0.49 -122.97 -123.48
C LEU A 33 1.24 -121.64 -123.39
N VAL A 34 1.89 -121.19 -124.47
CA VAL A 34 2.55 -119.87 -124.51
C VAL A 34 1.52 -118.76 -124.42
N LEU A 35 0.40 -118.85 -125.15
CA LEU A 35 -0.69 -117.87 -125.10
C LEU A 35 -1.41 -117.86 -123.75
N PHE A 36 -1.58 -119.02 -123.12
CA PHE A 36 -2.16 -119.15 -121.78
C PHE A 36 -1.20 -118.61 -120.71
N SER A 37 0.09 -118.89 -120.85
CA SER A 37 1.13 -118.35 -119.97
C SER A 37 1.28 -116.83 -120.14
N SER A 38 1.19 -116.30 -121.36
CA SER A 38 1.26 -114.85 -121.62
C SER A 38 0.01 -114.13 -121.13
N SER A 39 -1.18 -114.73 -121.26
CA SER A 39 -2.42 -114.21 -120.68
C SER A 39 -2.36 -114.21 -119.14
N SER A 40 -1.80 -115.27 -118.56
CA SER A 40 -1.60 -115.36 -117.11
C SER A 40 -0.59 -114.30 -116.61
N ILE A 41 0.53 -114.11 -117.31
CA ILE A 41 1.53 -113.07 -117.00
C ILE A 41 0.93 -111.67 -117.12
N LEU A 42 0.15 -111.42 -118.18
CA LEU A 42 -0.54 -110.14 -118.36
C LEU A 42 -1.59 -109.90 -117.27
N GLY A 43 -2.29 -110.96 -116.85
CA GLY A 43 -3.20 -110.93 -115.70
C GLY A 43 -2.47 -110.59 -114.39
N TYR A 44 -1.31 -111.21 -114.13
CA TYR A 44 -0.47 -110.89 -112.97
C TYR A 44 0.04 -109.45 -113.02
N LEU A 45 0.55 -108.97 -114.16
CA LEU A 45 1.00 -107.60 -114.36
C LEU A 45 -0.12 -106.59 -114.17
N TYR A 46 -1.33 -106.90 -114.63
CA TYR A 46 -2.52 -106.08 -114.40
C TYR A 46 -2.92 -106.05 -112.93
N ILE A 47 -2.89 -107.20 -112.24
CA ILE A 47 -3.17 -107.29 -110.80
C ILE A 47 -2.10 -106.53 -109.99
N ASP A 48 -0.81 -106.65 -110.33
CA ASP A 48 0.29 -105.92 -109.67
C ASP A 48 0.18 -104.41 -109.92
N ALA A 49 -0.03 -103.99 -111.18
CA ALA A 49 -0.23 -102.59 -111.52
C ALA A 49 -1.46 -101.99 -110.82
N ARG A 50 -2.56 -102.75 -110.74
CA ARG A 50 -3.76 -102.34 -110.00
C ARG A 50 -3.51 -102.27 -108.49
N ALA A 51 -2.75 -103.20 -107.93
CA ALA A 51 -2.36 -103.19 -106.52
C ALA A 51 -1.47 -101.97 -106.20
N ARG A 52 -0.50 -101.63 -107.07
CA ARG A 52 0.32 -100.42 -106.94
C ARG A 52 -0.50 -99.14 -107.10
N LEU A 53 -1.44 -99.10 -108.03
CA LEU A 53 -2.34 -97.95 -108.21
C LEU A 53 -3.20 -97.75 -106.96
N LEU A 54 -3.74 -98.83 -106.39
CA LEU A 54 -4.51 -98.78 -105.14
C LEU A 54 -3.63 -98.35 -103.95
N SER A 55 -2.39 -98.85 -103.86
CA SER A 55 -1.42 -98.42 -102.84
C SER A 55 -1.11 -96.92 -102.98
N LEU A 56 -0.80 -96.46 -104.19
CA LEU A 56 -0.50 -95.06 -104.44
C LEU A 56 -1.70 -94.15 -104.17
N MET A 57 -2.91 -94.62 -104.46
CA MET A 57 -4.14 -93.90 -104.14
C MET A 57 -4.36 -93.81 -102.63
N SER A 58 -4.11 -94.90 -101.90
CA SER A 58 -4.12 -94.90 -100.43
C SER A 58 -3.06 -93.97 -99.84
N ASP A 59 -1.85 -93.96 -100.39
CA ASP A 59 -0.76 -93.08 -99.96
C ASP A 59 -1.07 -91.62 -100.24
N TYR A 60 -1.68 -91.31 -101.39
CA TYR A 60 -2.15 -89.97 -101.74
C TYR A 60 -3.26 -89.51 -100.77
N GLU A 61 -4.24 -90.36 -100.48
CA GLU A 61 -5.30 -90.06 -99.51
C GLU A 61 -4.74 -89.87 -98.09
N ALA A 62 -3.74 -90.65 -97.68
CA ALA A 62 -3.05 -90.49 -96.41
C ALA A 62 -2.26 -89.16 -96.37
N LEU A 63 -1.52 -88.84 -97.42
CA LEU A 63 -0.76 -87.59 -97.52
C LEU A 63 -1.67 -86.37 -97.57
N SER A 64 -2.79 -86.45 -98.29
CA SER A 64 -3.79 -85.38 -98.36
C SER A 64 -4.41 -85.13 -96.98
N ARG A 65 -4.74 -86.18 -96.22
CA ARG A 65 -5.21 -86.03 -94.83
C ARG A 65 -4.16 -85.39 -93.94
N ASN A 66 -2.92 -85.86 -94.01
CA ASN A 66 -1.82 -85.29 -93.25
C ASN A 66 -1.59 -83.80 -93.58
N TYR A 67 -1.74 -83.40 -94.85
CA TYR A 67 -1.66 -82.00 -95.25
C TYR A 67 -2.77 -81.18 -94.61
N PHE A 68 -4.02 -81.64 -94.68
CA PHE A 68 -5.15 -80.94 -94.06
C PHE A 68 -5.03 -80.87 -92.53
N ASP A 69 -4.53 -81.93 -91.89
CA ASP A 69 -4.28 -81.95 -90.44
C ASP A 69 -3.17 -80.94 -90.07
N LEU A 70 -2.09 -80.88 -90.84
CA LEU A 70 -0.99 -79.94 -90.62
C LEU A 70 -1.43 -78.49 -90.86
N GLU A 71 -2.23 -78.24 -91.90
CA GLU A 71 -2.81 -76.93 -92.20
C GLU A 71 -3.75 -76.48 -91.07
N ALA A 72 -4.58 -77.37 -90.54
CA ALA A 72 -5.42 -77.11 -89.37
C ALA A 72 -4.58 -76.80 -88.12
N MET A 73 -3.52 -77.58 -87.86
CA MET A 73 -2.59 -77.33 -86.77
C MET A 73 -1.87 -75.98 -86.90
N TYR A 74 -1.41 -75.63 -88.10
CA TYR A 74 -0.76 -74.34 -88.37
C TYR A 74 -1.72 -73.17 -88.13
N ASN A 75 -2.94 -73.26 -88.64
CA ASN A 75 -3.95 -72.22 -88.43
C ASN A 75 -4.34 -72.09 -86.95
N GLY A 76 -4.45 -73.20 -86.22
CA GLY A 76 -4.67 -73.20 -84.78
C GLY A 76 -3.52 -72.56 -84.00
N LEU A 77 -2.27 -72.87 -84.36
CA LEU A 77 -1.09 -72.26 -83.76
C LEU A 77 -1.00 -70.76 -84.05
N LYS A 78 -1.32 -70.35 -85.28
CA LYS A 78 -1.35 -68.94 -85.69
C LYS A 78 -2.38 -68.16 -84.87
N GLN A 79 -3.59 -68.71 -84.70
CA GLN A 79 -4.62 -68.08 -83.88
C GLN A 79 -4.18 -67.98 -82.42
N ALA A 80 -3.62 -69.05 -81.85
CA ALA A 80 -3.10 -69.03 -80.47
C ALA A 80 -1.98 -67.99 -80.28
N TYR A 81 -1.12 -67.78 -81.30
CA TYR A 81 -0.10 -66.74 -81.27
C TYR A 81 -0.70 -65.32 -81.32
N GLU A 82 -1.72 -65.10 -82.16
CA GLU A 82 -2.42 -63.81 -82.24
C GLU A 82 -3.10 -63.47 -80.91
N GLU A 83 -3.82 -64.43 -80.30
CA GLU A 83 -4.44 -64.28 -78.98
C GLU A 83 -3.39 -64.02 -77.87
N LEU A 84 -2.25 -64.73 -77.91
CA LEU A 84 -1.14 -64.49 -76.99
C LEU A 84 -0.55 -63.08 -77.14
N ASN A 85 -0.46 -62.57 -78.37
CA ASN A 85 0.07 -61.24 -78.62
C ASN A 85 -0.89 -60.13 -78.16
N GLU A 86 -2.20 -60.32 -78.31
CA GLU A 86 -3.22 -59.40 -77.79
C GLU A 86 -3.23 -59.37 -76.25
N THR A 87 -3.14 -60.53 -75.61
CA THR A 87 -3.03 -60.63 -74.15
C THR A 87 -1.74 -59.99 -73.64
N TYR A 88 -0.60 -60.19 -74.32
CA TYR A 88 0.66 -59.51 -74.01
C TYR A 88 0.54 -57.99 -74.13
N ALA A 89 -0.10 -57.49 -75.20
CA ALA A 89 -0.31 -56.04 -75.40
C ALA A 89 -1.17 -55.45 -74.28
N THR A 90 -2.24 -56.14 -73.87
CA THR A 90 -3.12 -55.75 -72.76
C THR A 90 -2.35 -55.71 -71.44
N LEU A 91 -1.61 -56.78 -71.12
CA LEU A 91 -0.82 -56.86 -69.89
C LEU A 91 0.25 -55.75 -69.83
N LYS A 92 0.89 -55.45 -70.96
CA LYS A 92 1.89 -54.37 -71.06
C LYS A 92 1.25 -53.00 -70.81
N HIS A 93 0.02 -52.77 -71.28
CA HIS A 93 -0.71 -51.53 -71.02
C HIS A 93 -1.11 -51.40 -69.54
N GLU A 94 -1.67 -52.45 -68.94
CA GLU A 94 -2.04 -52.50 -67.53
C GLU A 94 -0.82 -52.28 -66.62
N TYR A 95 0.32 -52.88 -66.95
CA TYR A 95 1.58 -52.63 -66.26
C TYR A 95 1.99 -51.15 -66.31
N GLY A 96 1.80 -50.50 -67.47
CA GLY A 96 2.04 -49.06 -67.61
C GLY A 96 1.16 -48.21 -66.70
N LEU A 97 -0.14 -48.51 -66.61
CA LEU A 97 -1.09 -47.83 -65.73
C LEU A 97 -0.77 -48.05 -64.24
N LEU A 98 -0.42 -49.28 -63.88
CA LEU A 98 -0.02 -49.62 -62.51
C LEU A 98 1.25 -48.87 -62.10
N ASN A 99 2.26 -48.84 -62.96
CA ASN A 99 3.51 -48.11 -62.71
C ASN A 99 3.28 -46.59 -62.57
N ALA A 100 2.40 -46.00 -63.39
CA ALA A 100 2.01 -44.60 -63.26
C ALA A 100 1.31 -44.32 -61.92
N SER A 101 0.40 -45.22 -61.51
CA SER A 101 -0.32 -45.12 -60.23
C SER A 101 0.62 -45.25 -59.04
N TYR A 102 1.58 -46.18 -59.10
CA TYR A 102 2.63 -46.35 -58.10
C TYR A 102 3.47 -45.08 -57.94
N ARG A 103 3.93 -44.48 -59.04
CA ARG A 103 4.70 -43.22 -58.99
C ARG A 103 3.90 -42.07 -58.38
N SER A 104 2.62 -41.94 -58.73
CA SER A 104 1.73 -40.93 -58.15
C SER A 104 1.55 -41.13 -56.64
N LEU A 105 1.38 -42.38 -56.19
CA LEU A 105 1.29 -42.70 -54.77
C LEU A 105 2.58 -42.40 -54.02
N SER A 106 3.74 -42.74 -54.60
CA SER A 106 5.07 -42.44 -54.02
C SER A 106 5.25 -40.94 -53.79
N LEU A 107 4.92 -40.11 -54.78
CA LEU A 107 5.02 -38.65 -54.65
C LEU A 107 4.08 -38.10 -53.56
N ARG A 108 2.85 -38.63 -53.47
CA ARG A 108 1.92 -38.24 -52.40
C ARG A 108 2.42 -38.62 -51.01
N TYR A 109 3.08 -39.78 -50.89
CA TYR A 109 3.69 -40.22 -49.64
C TYR A 109 4.83 -39.28 -49.21
N GLU A 110 5.74 -38.95 -50.13
CA GLU A 110 6.84 -38.00 -49.88
C GLU A 110 6.32 -36.61 -49.47
N MET A 111 5.27 -36.11 -50.12
CA MET A 111 4.63 -34.85 -49.74
C MET A 111 4.00 -34.92 -48.34
N LEU A 112 3.36 -36.04 -48.00
CA LEU A 112 2.74 -36.23 -46.69
C LEU A 112 3.82 -36.29 -45.58
N GLU A 113 4.93 -36.96 -45.83
CA GLU A 113 6.07 -37.04 -44.91
C GLU A 113 6.69 -35.65 -44.67
N ALA A 114 6.87 -34.87 -45.73
CA ALA A 114 7.35 -33.49 -45.62
C ALA A 114 6.39 -32.60 -44.81
N ASN A 115 5.08 -32.69 -45.07
CA ASN A 115 4.06 -31.95 -44.32
C ASN A 115 4.02 -32.37 -42.85
N PHE A 116 4.15 -33.66 -42.55
CA PHE A 116 4.21 -34.16 -41.18
C PHE A 116 5.42 -33.60 -40.44
N THR A 117 6.58 -33.55 -41.09
CA THR A 117 7.80 -32.97 -40.52
C THR A 117 7.65 -31.47 -40.21
N LEU A 118 7.02 -30.72 -41.12
CA LEU A 118 6.71 -29.30 -40.90
C LEU A 118 5.74 -29.10 -39.73
N LEU A 119 4.69 -29.93 -39.65
CA LEU A 119 3.72 -29.86 -38.57
C LEU A 119 4.36 -30.13 -37.21
N LEU A 120 5.25 -31.13 -37.13
CA LEU A 120 5.98 -31.46 -35.91
C LEU A 120 6.87 -30.29 -35.45
N ARG A 121 7.52 -29.60 -36.39
CA ARG A 121 8.31 -28.40 -36.09
C ARG A 121 7.43 -27.27 -35.55
N SER A 122 6.31 -26.95 -36.23
CA SER A 122 5.38 -25.92 -35.77
C SER A 122 4.80 -26.23 -34.39
N TYR A 123 4.53 -27.51 -34.10
CA TYR A 123 4.08 -27.95 -32.79
C TYR A 123 5.13 -27.67 -31.70
N SER A 124 6.40 -28.02 -31.96
CA SER A 124 7.49 -27.75 -31.01
C SER A 124 7.72 -26.26 -30.79
N GLU A 125 7.64 -25.44 -31.84
CA GLU A 125 7.74 -23.97 -31.73
C GLU A 125 6.61 -23.40 -30.87
N LEU A 126 5.37 -23.88 -31.06
CA LEU A 126 4.22 -23.47 -30.26
C LEU A 126 4.33 -23.91 -28.79
N GLU A 127 4.80 -25.14 -28.54
CA GLU A 127 5.01 -25.66 -27.19
C GLU A 127 6.01 -24.81 -26.41
N ASN A 128 7.14 -24.45 -27.05
CA ASN A 128 8.13 -23.57 -26.43
C ASN A 128 7.58 -22.18 -26.14
N ALA A 129 6.85 -21.58 -27.08
CA ALA A 129 6.22 -20.27 -26.88
C ALA A 129 5.20 -20.29 -25.73
N TYR A 130 4.46 -21.39 -25.57
CA TYR A 130 3.54 -21.57 -24.44
C TYR A 130 4.28 -21.65 -23.10
N LEU A 131 5.39 -22.38 -23.03
CA LEU A 131 6.20 -22.48 -21.82
C LEU A 131 6.78 -21.12 -21.41
N GLU A 132 7.34 -20.37 -22.37
CA GLU A 132 7.85 -19.01 -22.13
C GLU A 132 6.75 -18.06 -21.62
N LEU A 133 5.56 -18.11 -22.23
CA LEU A 133 4.42 -17.31 -21.79
C LEU A 133 3.99 -17.69 -20.36
N SER A 134 3.95 -18.99 -20.05
CA SER A 134 3.61 -19.48 -18.71
C SER A 134 4.62 -19.00 -17.66
N GLU A 135 5.91 -19.02 -17.96
CA GLU A 135 6.94 -18.51 -17.04
C GLU A 135 6.82 -17.00 -16.84
N ASN A 136 6.59 -16.24 -17.91
CA ASN A 136 6.39 -14.80 -17.84
C ASN A 136 5.15 -14.45 -17.01
N TYR A 137 4.05 -15.20 -17.17
CA TYR A 137 2.85 -15.04 -16.36
C TYR A 137 3.13 -15.26 -14.87
N THR A 138 3.86 -16.33 -14.51
CA THR A 138 4.23 -16.60 -13.12
C THR A 138 5.10 -15.49 -12.54
N ARG A 139 6.07 -14.97 -13.30
CA ARG A 139 6.92 -13.84 -12.88
C ARG A 139 6.08 -12.59 -12.63
N LEU A 140 5.25 -12.20 -13.61
CA LEU A 140 4.40 -11.02 -13.49
C LEU A 140 3.44 -11.11 -12.29
N ARG A 141 2.91 -12.30 -12.01
CA ARG A 141 2.08 -12.53 -10.84
C ARG A 141 2.86 -12.33 -9.53
N SER A 142 4.09 -12.84 -9.45
CA SER A 142 4.95 -12.64 -8.29
C SER A 142 5.29 -11.16 -8.08
N ASP A 143 5.59 -10.43 -9.17
CA ASP A 143 5.88 -9.00 -9.11
C ASP A 143 4.66 -8.20 -8.63
N TYR A 144 3.47 -8.57 -9.11
CA TYR A 144 2.21 -7.97 -8.64
C TYR A 144 1.98 -8.21 -7.14
N GLU A 145 2.15 -9.45 -6.67
CA GLU A 145 1.98 -9.79 -5.24
C GLU A 145 3.01 -9.04 -4.35
N SER A 146 4.24 -8.82 -4.85
CA SER A 146 5.24 -8.01 -4.15
C SER A 146 4.84 -6.54 -4.08
N LEU A 147 4.40 -5.97 -5.20
CA LEU A 147 3.98 -4.56 -5.28
C LEU A 147 2.75 -4.28 -4.42
N ASP A 148 1.78 -5.19 -4.39
CA ASP A 148 0.59 -5.10 -3.53
C ASP A 148 0.95 -5.04 -2.05
N LYS A 149 1.93 -5.85 -1.64
CA LYS A 149 2.47 -5.82 -0.28
C LYS A 149 3.18 -4.50 0.03
N GLU A 150 4.06 -4.04 -0.85
CA GLU A 150 4.75 -2.75 -0.68
C GLU A 150 3.76 -1.58 -0.58
N TYR A 151 2.69 -1.61 -1.38
CA TYR A 151 1.62 -0.62 -1.31
C TYR A 151 0.91 -0.65 0.05
N SER A 152 0.57 -1.84 0.55
CA SER A 152 -0.08 -1.99 1.86
C SER A 152 0.81 -1.53 3.02
N ASP A 153 2.11 -1.81 2.95
CA ASP A 153 3.09 -1.35 3.93
C ASP A 153 3.18 0.19 3.92
N LEU A 154 3.24 0.80 2.73
CA LEU A 154 3.26 2.26 2.56
C LEU A 154 1.99 2.94 3.09
N GLU A 155 0.82 2.34 2.87
CA GLU A 155 -0.45 2.84 3.41
C GLU A 155 -0.45 2.83 4.94
N SER A 156 0.12 1.77 5.55
CA SER A 156 0.28 1.67 7.00
C SER A 156 1.22 2.74 7.57
N ASP A 157 2.35 2.96 6.90
CA ASP A 157 3.33 3.98 7.27
C ASP A 157 2.72 5.38 7.18
N TYR A 158 1.94 5.65 6.14
CA TYR A 158 1.22 6.92 5.96
C TYR A 158 0.25 7.19 7.12
N GLU A 159 -0.58 6.22 7.49
CA GLU A 159 -1.53 6.38 8.61
C GLU A 159 -0.80 6.56 9.96
N THR A 160 0.35 5.90 10.13
CA THR A 160 1.19 6.09 11.32
C THR A 160 1.75 7.50 11.38
N LEU A 161 2.30 8.00 10.26
CA LEU A 161 2.83 9.36 10.17
C LEU A 161 1.75 10.42 10.41
N LYS A 162 0.55 10.21 9.85
CA LYS A 162 -0.59 11.09 10.03
C LYS A 162 -0.98 11.23 11.51
N ARG A 163 -1.09 10.12 12.25
CA ARG A 163 -1.36 10.15 13.70
C ARG A 163 -0.26 10.84 14.49
N ALA A 164 1.01 10.61 14.13
CA ALA A 164 2.13 11.29 14.77
C ALA A 164 2.08 12.81 14.54
N TYR A 165 1.70 13.25 13.34
CA TYR A 165 1.52 14.66 13.01
C TYR A 165 0.36 15.30 13.79
N GLU A 166 -0.78 14.64 13.88
CA GLU A 166 -1.93 15.08 14.69
C GLU A 166 -1.55 15.23 16.17
N GLY A 167 -0.85 14.24 16.74
CA GLY A 167 -0.36 14.31 18.11
C GLY A 167 0.64 15.44 18.36
N LEU A 168 1.47 15.79 17.38
CA LEU A 168 2.40 16.93 17.48
C LEU A 168 1.65 18.27 17.52
N LEU A 169 0.56 18.41 16.76
CA LEU A 169 -0.27 19.62 16.79
C LEU A 169 -0.95 19.81 18.14
N GLU A 170 -1.47 18.74 18.74
CA GLU A 170 -2.05 18.79 20.09
C GLU A 170 -1.01 19.19 21.13
N ALA A 171 0.16 18.53 21.12
CA ALA A 171 1.26 18.85 22.04
C ALA A 171 1.75 20.30 21.90
N GLN A 172 1.78 20.84 20.67
CA GLN A 172 2.10 22.25 20.43
C GLN A 172 1.05 23.18 21.06
N GLY A 173 -0.24 22.85 20.91
CA GLY A 173 -1.33 23.59 21.53
C GLY A 173 -1.24 23.60 23.06
N ASP A 174 -1.01 22.44 23.67
CA ASP A 174 -0.84 22.29 25.11
C ASP A 174 0.35 23.08 25.64
N LEU A 175 1.49 23.05 24.94
CA LEU A 175 2.68 23.82 25.31
C LEU A 175 2.41 25.32 25.29
N LYS A 176 1.68 25.81 24.28
CA LYS A 176 1.30 27.22 24.17
C LYS A 176 0.41 27.65 25.33
N LEU A 177 -0.63 26.87 25.64
CA LEU A 177 -1.52 27.15 26.77
C LEU A 177 -0.78 27.10 28.11
N TRP A 178 0.11 26.12 28.29
CA TRP A 178 0.96 26.03 29.48
C TRP A 178 1.82 27.28 29.63
N TYR A 179 2.47 27.73 28.55
CA TYR A 179 3.30 28.93 28.56
C TYR A 179 2.48 30.20 28.84
N GLU A 180 1.31 30.34 28.24
CA GLU A 180 0.41 31.48 28.49
C GLU A 180 -0.03 31.54 29.96
N ARG A 181 -0.32 30.39 30.58
CA ARG A 181 -0.63 30.30 32.02
C ARG A 181 0.57 30.65 32.89
N LEU A 182 1.76 30.15 32.57
CA LEU A 182 3.00 30.49 33.28
C LEU A 182 3.26 32.00 33.19
N ARG A 183 3.23 32.54 31.96
CA ARG A 183 3.38 33.96 31.67
C ARG A 183 2.40 34.80 32.47
N SER A 184 1.12 34.46 32.46
CA SER A 184 0.10 35.17 33.22
C SER A 184 0.42 35.17 34.73
N LYS A 185 0.78 34.01 35.31
CA LYS A 185 1.12 33.92 36.73
C LYS A 185 2.36 34.71 37.14
N VAL A 186 3.42 34.67 36.33
CA VAL A 186 4.66 35.41 36.60
C VAL A 186 4.41 36.91 36.42
N ASN A 187 3.85 37.30 35.28
CA ASN A 187 3.65 38.71 34.96
C ASN A 187 2.60 39.38 35.85
N PHE A 188 1.66 38.63 36.44
CA PHE A 188 0.68 39.17 37.39
C PHE A 188 1.30 39.92 38.58
N ARG A 189 2.54 39.59 38.97
CA ARG A 189 3.30 40.33 39.99
C ARG A 189 3.87 41.66 39.51
N ILE A 190 4.06 41.78 38.21
CA ILE A 190 4.64 42.96 37.56
C ILE A 190 3.54 43.93 37.12
N LEU A 191 2.38 43.42 36.70
CA LEU A 191 1.27 44.23 36.19
C LEU A 191 0.76 45.26 37.21
N ALA A 192 0.84 44.94 38.51
CA ALA A 192 0.47 45.88 39.57
C ALA A 192 1.35 47.15 39.59
N ASN A 193 2.60 47.07 39.11
CA ASN A 193 3.45 48.26 38.93
C ASN A 193 3.08 49.12 37.72
N LEU A 194 2.30 48.57 36.80
CA LEU A 194 1.65 49.34 35.74
C LEU A 194 0.28 49.87 36.19
N GLY A 195 -0.07 49.68 37.47
CA GLY A 195 -1.37 50.02 38.02
C GLY A 195 -2.46 48.97 37.73
N GLU A 196 -2.16 47.85 37.09
CA GLU A 196 -3.19 46.87 36.73
C GLU A 196 -3.33 45.78 37.79
N GLU A 197 -4.56 45.45 38.15
CA GLU A 197 -4.91 44.35 39.08
C GLU A 197 -4.35 44.50 40.51
N CYS A 198 -3.96 45.72 40.92
CA CYS A 198 -3.47 46.05 42.26
C CYS A 198 -4.43 45.62 43.38
N GLU A 199 -5.74 45.76 43.14
CA GLU A 199 -6.83 45.41 44.05
C GLU A 199 -6.75 43.95 44.53
N ARG A 200 -6.23 43.05 43.69
CA ARG A 200 -6.13 41.62 43.98
C ARG A 200 -5.11 41.29 45.07
N TYR A 201 -4.21 42.21 45.40
CA TYR A 201 -3.19 42.05 46.45
C TYR A 201 -3.69 42.47 47.84
N ILE A 202 -4.90 43.03 47.94
CA ILE A 202 -5.54 43.32 49.23
C ILE A 202 -6.35 42.08 49.62
N THR A 203 -5.81 41.31 50.58
CA THR A 203 -6.36 40.00 50.97
C THR A 203 -6.74 39.93 52.46
N PRO A 204 -7.72 40.73 52.94
CA PRO A 204 -8.10 40.78 54.35
C PRO A 204 -8.71 39.48 54.88
N GLN A 205 -9.21 38.59 54.01
CA GLN A 205 -9.74 37.29 54.40
C GLN A 205 -8.69 36.17 54.38
N ASP A 206 -7.44 36.45 54.02
CA ASP A 206 -6.37 35.45 54.08
C ASP A 206 -6.20 34.95 55.54
N PRO A 207 -6.21 33.62 55.80
CA PRO A 207 -6.14 33.09 57.16
C PRO A 207 -4.92 33.54 57.95
N LEU A 208 -3.76 33.68 57.30
CA LEU A 208 -2.52 34.10 57.96
C LEU A 208 -2.59 35.59 58.33
N VAL A 209 -3.17 36.42 57.47
CA VAL A 209 -3.44 37.84 57.78
C VAL A 209 -4.33 37.96 59.00
N VAL A 210 -5.48 37.27 59.01
CA VAL A 210 -6.44 37.30 60.12
C VAL A 210 -5.82 36.80 61.43
N GLU A 211 -5.09 35.68 61.38
CA GLU A 211 -4.42 35.12 62.56
C GLU A 211 -3.36 36.08 63.12
N THR A 212 -2.60 36.73 62.23
CA THR A 212 -1.54 37.67 62.63
C THR A 212 -2.12 38.91 63.30
N VAL A 213 -3.19 39.48 62.73
CA VAL A 213 -3.94 40.59 63.35
C VAL A 213 -4.41 40.20 64.74
N PHE A 214 -5.02 39.02 64.89
CA PHE A 214 -5.47 38.53 66.19
C PHE A 214 -4.34 38.39 67.22
N LYS A 215 -3.16 37.92 66.81
CA LYS A 215 -1.97 37.83 67.68
C LYS A 215 -1.49 39.20 68.17
N ILE A 216 -1.58 40.24 67.32
CA ILE A 216 -1.12 41.59 67.65
C ILE A 216 -2.08 42.28 68.62
N VAL A 217 -3.38 42.24 68.34
CA VAL A 217 -4.38 42.98 69.13
C VAL A 217 -4.90 42.18 70.33
N GLY A 218 -4.83 40.84 70.26
CA GLY A 218 -5.23 39.89 71.31
C GLY A 218 -6.74 39.70 71.44
N ARG A 219 -7.50 40.80 71.58
CA ARG A 219 -8.96 40.81 71.49
C ARG A 219 -9.36 41.95 70.57
N TRP A 220 -10.33 41.70 69.71
CA TRP A 220 -10.92 42.72 68.86
C TRP A 220 -11.54 43.77 69.78
N ALA A 221 -11.12 45.04 69.66
CA ALA A 221 -11.77 46.09 70.44
C ALA A 221 -13.25 46.15 70.06
N ASN A 222 -14.06 46.63 70.99
CA ASN A 222 -15.41 47.04 70.65
C ASN A 222 -15.31 48.13 69.58
N GLN A 223 -15.87 47.90 68.40
CA GLN A 223 -15.75 48.83 67.26
C GLN A 223 -16.44 50.18 67.54
N THR A 224 -17.21 50.30 68.63
CA THR A 224 -17.76 51.58 69.12
C THR A 224 -16.80 52.35 70.05
N ASP A 225 -15.70 51.75 70.52
CA ASP A 225 -14.62 52.42 71.26
C ASP A 225 -13.55 52.91 70.29
N GLU A 226 -13.73 54.12 69.77
CA GLU A 226 -12.81 54.70 68.79
C GLU A 226 -11.37 54.81 69.31
N ASP A 227 -11.19 55.15 70.59
CA ASP A 227 -9.85 55.22 71.17
C ASP A 227 -9.20 53.84 71.27
N GLY A 228 -9.99 52.80 71.55
CA GLY A 228 -9.57 51.40 71.46
C GLY A 228 -9.13 51.01 70.06
N VAL A 229 -9.96 51.33 69.06
CA VAL A 229 -9.66 51.07 67.64
C VAL A 229 -8.38 51.80 67.21
N ARG A 230 -8.21 53.09 67.55
CA ARG A 230 -6.99 53.85 67.24
C ARG A 230 -5.74 53.24 67.88
N ARG A 231 -5.84 52.74 69.12
CA ARG A 231 -4.73 52.04 69.79
C ARG A 231 -4.37 50.74 69.07
N ASP A 232 -5.34 49.96 68.63
CA ASP A 232 -5.10 48.70 67.94
C ASP A 232 -4.59 48.91 66.51
N PHE A 233 -5.09 49.92 65.79
CA PHE A 233 -4.50 50.37 64.52
C PHE A 233 -3.02 50.71 64.67
N LYS A 234 -2.67 51.44 65.74
CA LYS A 234 -1.28 51.78 66.02
C LYS A 234 -0.42 50.54 66.29
N LYS A 235 -0.92 49.55 67.02
CA LYS A 235 -0.19 48.27 67.24
C LYS A 235 0.04 47.52 65.93
N ILE A 236 -0.98 47.46 65.07
CA ILE A 236 -0.88 46.80 63.75
C ILE A 236 0.18 47.51 62.90
N PHE A 237 0.15 48.85 62.86
CA PHE A 237 1.16 49.65 62.15
C PHE A 237 2.57 49.46 62.70
N ASP A 238 2.73 49.52 64.02
CA ASP A 238 4.04 49.31 64.65
C ASP A 238 4.58 47.94 64.35
N TRP A 239 3.71 46.92 64.37
CA TRP A 239 4.11 45.58 63.98
C TRP A 239 4.57 45.52 62.53
N VAL A 240 3.82 46.08 61.57
CA VAL A 240 4.28 46.12 60.16
C VAL A 240 5.62 46.84 60.05
N ARG A 241 5.77 47.99 60.70
CA ARG A 241 7.01 48.79 60.61
C ARG A 241 8.24 48.14 61.24
N TYR A 242 8.08 47.47 62.37
CA TYR A 242 9.22 46.96 63.15
C TYR A 242 9.47 45.46 62.97
N ASP A 243 8.46 44.68 62.58
CA ASP A 243 8.59 43.25 62.33
C ASP A 243 8.79 42.91 60.83
N ILE A 244 8.53 43.83 59.90
CA ILE A 244 8.81 43.65 58.46
C ILE A 244 10.05 44.45 58.08
N VAL A 245 11.08 43.74 57.62
CA VAL A 245 12.33 44.36 57.18
C VAL A 245 12.13 44.97 55.80
N TYR A 246 12.50 46.24 55.63
CA TYR A 246 12.48 46.87 54.32
C TYR A 246 13.55 46.24 53.41
N SER A 247 13.13 45.69 52.27
CA SER A 247 14.01 45.13 51.26
C SER A 247 13.47 45.45 49.88
N SER A 248 14.27 46.12 49.05
CA SER A 248 13.93 46.32 47.65
C SER A 248 13.86 45.01 46.88
N ASP A 249 13.08 45.01 45.81
CA ASP A 249 12.91 43.82 45.02
C ASP A 249 14.15 43.36 44.23
N PRO A 250 14.31 42.02 44.09
CA PRO A 250 15.19 41.45 43.09
C PRO A 250 14.74 41.78 41.66
N VAL A 251 15.66 41.59 40.73
CA VAL A 251 15.36 41.71 39.30
C VAL A 251 14.53 40.50 38.86
N GLU A 252 13.30 40.71 38.41
CA GLU A 252 12.37 39.67 37.97
C GLU A 252 12.14 39.70 36.45
N PRO A 253 11.91 38.55 35.80
CA PRO A 253 11.67 38.50 34.36
C PRO A 253 10.22 38.85 34.03
N TRP A 254 10.04 39.82 33.13
CA TRP A 254 8.77 40.08 32.47
C TRP A 254 8.68 39.23 31.20
N LEU A 255 7.90 38.16 31.28
CA LEU A 255 7.86 37.13 30.24
C LEU A 255 7.14 37.64 28.97
N PRO A 256 7.74 37.47 27.77
CA PRO A 256 7.18 37.97 26.51
C PRO A 256 6.09 37.04 25.97
N LEU A 257 5.48 37.43 24.86
CA LEU A 257 4.75 36.47 24.02
C LEU A 257 5.74 35.46 23.42
N ILE A 258 5.26 34.29 23.00
CA ILE A 258 6.09 33.25 22.40
C ILE A 258 6.86 33.83 21.20
N GLY A 259 8.19 33.65 21.22
CA GLY A 259 9.10 34.18 20.19
C GLY A 259 9.62 35.59 20.45
N GLY A 260 9.18 36.26 21.53
CA GLY A 260 9.72 37.55 21.95
C GLY A 260 10.94 37.44 22.88
N GLU A 261 11.51 38.59 23.24
CA GLU A 261 12.65 38.69 24.15
C GLU A 261 12.20 38.97 25.60
N VAL A 262 12.93 38.40 26.56
CA VAL A 262 12.65 38.61 27.99
C VAL A 262 13.09 40.00 28.41
N ASN A 263 12.16 40.77 28.98
CA ASN A 263 12.46 42.02 29.66
C ASN A 263 12.68 41.76 31.15
N TRP A 264 13.39 42.66 31.82
CA TRP A 264 13.68 42.56 33.25
C TRP A 264 13.19 43.80 33.98
N THR A 265 12.53 43.62 35.11
CA THR A 265 12.01 44.70 35.97
C THR A 265 12.57 44.57 37.38
N ARG A 266 12.48 45.62 38.20
CA ARG A 266 13.00 45.69 39.58
C ARG A 266 11.91 45.99 40.60
N ASP A 267 10.69 45.63 40.27
CA ASP A 267 9.51 46.03 41.01
C ASP A 267 8.46 44.94 40.78
N TYR A 268 8.08 44.21 41.82
CA TYR A 268 7.06 43.17 41.80
C TYR A 268 6.31 43.09 43.13
N TRP A 269 5.01 42.91 43.08
CA TRP A 269 4.21 42.92 44.31
C TRP A 269 4.19 41.54 45.00
N ARG A 270 4.36 41.53 46.32
CA ARG A 270 4.14 40.36 47.18
C ARG A 270 2.72 40.38 47.75
N PHE A 271 2.17 39.20 47.97
CA PHE A 271 0.93 39.08 48.73
C PHE A 271 1.20 39.31 50.24
N PRO A 272 0.23 39.85 50.99
CA PRO A 272 0.36 40.04 52.44
C PRO A 272 0.80 38.80 53.22
N ASN A 273 0.34 37.62 52.82
CA ASN A 273 0.75 36.36 53.46
C ASN A 273 2.22 36.00 53.19
N GLU A 274 2.77 36.37 52.03
CA GLU A 274 4.20 36.22 51.70
C GLU A 274 5.03 37.19 52.54
N THR A 275 4.62 38.45 52.61
CA THR A 275 5.26 39.49 53.44
C THR A 275 5.30 39.09 54.92
N ILE A 276 4.20 38.55 55.48
CA ILE A 276 4.17 38.00 56.84
C ILE A 276 5.14 36.83 57.00
N THR A 277 5.17 35.92 56.03
CA THR A 277 5.96 34.68 56.11
C THR A 277 7.46 34.97 56.04
N GLU A 278 7.85 35.81 55.08
CA GLU A 278 9.26 36.12 54.80
C GLU A 278 9.80 37.26 55.68
N LYS A 279 8.91 37.99 56.35
CA LYS A 279 9.25 39.13 57.22
C LYS A 279 10.02 40.23 56.51
N THR A 280 9.73 40.41 55.23
CA THR A 280 10.40 41.38 54.37
C THR A 280 9.44 41.92 53.32
N GLY A 281 9.71 43.14 52.85
CA GLY A 281 8.98 43.81 51.78
C GLY A 281 9.27 45.30 51.79
N ASP A 282 9.23 45.94 50.64
CA ASP A 282 9.36 47.38 50.44
C ASP A 282 8.01 48.11 50.60
N CYS A 283 7.80 49.22 49.89
CA CYS A 283 6.78 50.19 50.28
C CYS A 283 5.35 49.67 50.03
N GLU A 284 5.14 49.10 48.86
CA GLU A 284 3.89 48.55 48.40
C GLU A 284 3.55 47.28 49.17
N ASP A 285 4.50 46.38 49.39
CA ASP A 285 4.31 45.17 50.20
C ASP A 285 3.83 45.51 51.61
N GLN A 286 4.50 46.47 52.26
CA GLN A 286 4.12 46.88 53.62
C GLN A 286 2.77 47.61 53.64
N ALA A 287 2.46 48.43 52.64
CA ALA A 287 1.18 49.10 52.53
C ALA A 287 0.02 48.12 52.26
N LEU A 288 0.20 47.15 51.36
CA LEU A 288 -0.77 46.10 51.05
C LEU A 288 -1.04 45.21 52.27
N LEU A 289 0.02 44.84 52.99
CA LEU A 289 -0.08 44.12 54.24
C LEU A 289 -0.85 44.93 55.28
N LEU A 290 -0.47 46.19 55.51
CA LEU A 290 -1.14 47.05 56.49
C LEU A 290 -2.62 47.25 56.14
N SER A 291 -2.94 47.53 54.86
CA SER A 291 -4.30 47.70 54.38
C SER A 291 -5.14 46.43 54.63
N SER A 292 -4.62 45.26 54.24
CA SER A 292 -5.27 43.96 54.46
C SER A 292 -5.48 43.66 55.94
N MET A 293 -4.51 43.97 56.80
CA MET A 293 -4.60 43.75 58.24
C MET A 293 -5.65 44.66 58.90
N LEU A 294 -5.72 45.93 58.52
CA LEU A 294 -6.69 46.88 59.06
C LEU A 294 -8.11 46.57 58.57
N LYS A 295 -8.25 46.17 57.30
CA LYS A 295 -9.51 45.69 56.74
C LYS A 295 -9.99 44.41 57.41
N ALA A 296 -9.08 43.46 57.64
CA ALA A 296 -9.37 42.26 58.43
C ALA A 296 -9.87 42.64 59.83
N TYR A 297 -9.16 43.53 60.54
CA TYR A 297 -9.52 44.00 61.89
C TYR A 297 -10.87 44.73 61.97
N THR A 298 -11.23 45.50 60.95
CA THR A 298 -12.49 46.27 60.94
C THR A 298 -13.67 45.49 60.34
N GLY A 299 -13.40 44.35 59.69
CA GLY A 299 -14.41 43.66 58.88
C GLY A 299 -14.95 44.54 57.76
N ASN A 300 -14.10 45.39 57.16
CA ASN A 300 -14.46 46.40 56.15
C ASN A 300 -15.51 47.42 56.58
N SER A 301 -15.74 47.61 57.88
CA SER A 301 -16.70 48.61 58.39
C SER A 301 -16.23 50.05 58.25
N LYS A 302 -14.93 50.27 57.97
CA LYS A 302 -14.33 51.59 57.76
C LYS A 302 -13.67 51.66 56.38
N PRO A 303 -13.79 52.80 55.68
CA PRO A 303 -13.05 53.02 54.45
C PRO A 303 -11.54 53.07 54.71
N ILE A 304 -10.82 52.14 54.08
CA ILE A 304 -9.37 51.96 54.16
C ILE A 304 -8.89 51.74 52.73
N TRP A 305 -7.86 52.46 52.33
CA TRP A 305 -7.31 52.36 50.99
C TRP A 305 -5.79 52.33 51.03
N CYS A 306 -5.20 51.70 50.02
CA CYS A 306 -3.84 52.05 49.63
C CYS A 306 -3.87 53.41 48.92
N ILE A 307 -2.94 54.29 49.26
CA ILE A 307 -2.77 55.62 48.66
C ILE A 307 -1.34 55.72 48.14
N ALA A 308 -1.18 56.12 46.88
CA ALA A 308 0.11 56.31 46.23
C ALA A 308 0.35 57.78 45.92
N TRP A 309 1.60 58.21 46.10
CA TRP A 309 2.10 59.41 45.43
C TRP A 309 3.17 59.02 44.43
N SER A 310 3.30 59.81 43.36
CA SER A 310 4.41 59.69 42.43
C SER A 310 4.86 61.05 41.92
N ASN A 311 6.06 61.07 41.37
CA ASN A 311 6.55 62.11 40.48
C ASN A 311 7.13 61.46 39.20
N GLU A 312 7.87 62.23 38.38
CA GLU A 312 8.48 61.72 37.13
C GLU A 312 9.47 60.56 37.31
N THR A 313 9.94 60.29 38.53
CA THR A 313 11.10 59.41 38.79
C THR A 313 10.88 58.36 39.87
N VAL A 314 9.98 58.60 40.81
CA VAL A 314 9.77 57.76 42.00
C VAL A 314 8.28 57.73 42.34
N GLY A 315 7.80 56.56 42.74
CA GLY A 315 6.50 56.37 43.38
C GLY A 315 6.67 55.80 44.79
N HIS A 316 5.62 55.90 45.61
CA HIS A 316 5.59 55.32 46.94
C HIS A 316 4.15 55.01 47.35
N LEU A 317 3.95 53.93 48.11
CA LEU A 317 2.64 53.49 48.57
C LEU A 317 2.53 53.56 50.11
N ALA A 318 1.37 53.99 50.60
CA ALA A 318 1.01 54.00 52.01
C ALA A 318 -0.47 53.61 52.16
N VAL A 319 -1.00 53.69 53.39
CA VAL A 319 -2.40 53.40 53.71
C VAL A 319 -3.11 54.66 54.19
N ALA A 320 -4.28 54.94 53.63
CA ALA A 320 -5.18 56.00 54.04
C ALA A 320 -6.42 55.40 54.72
N ILE A 321 -6.84 55.99 55.84
CA ILE A 321 -7.99 55.52 56.62
C ILE A 321 -8.88 56.72 56.95
N LEU A 322 -10.19 56.54 56.76
CA LEU A 322 -11.17 57.50 57.23
C LEU A 322 -11.36 57.35 58.76
N VAL A 323 -11.11 58.43 59.49
CA VAL A 323 -11.28 58.52 60.95
C VAL A 323 -12.16 59.73 61.28
N ASP A 324 -12.85 59.69 62.43
CA ASP A 324 -13.66 60.80 62.95
C ASP A 324 -14.70 61.33 61.94
N ASP A 325 -15.29 60.40 61.17
CA ASP A 325 -16.34 60.57 60.14
C ASP A 325 -16.05 61.51 58.94
N GLU A 326 -14.99 62.32 58.94
CA GLU A 326 -14.62 63.19 57.79
C GLU A 326 -13.11 63.44 57.67
N LYS A 327 -12.28 62.87 58.54
CA LYS A 327 -10.83 63.14 58.58
C LYS A 327 -10.01 62.00 58.01
N LEU A 328 -8.90 62.36 57.39
CA LEU A 328 -7.97 61.41 56.81
C LEU A 328 -6.82 61.15 57.78
N CYS A 329 -6.54 59.89 58.05
CA CYS A 329 -5.31 59.43 58.67
C CYS A 329 -4.48 58.67 57.62
N ILE A 330 -3.27 59.16 57.34
CA ILE A 330 -2.31 58.45 56.48
C ILE A 330 -1.30 57.72 57.36
N MET A 331 -0.99 56.49 57.00
CA MET A 331 -0.08 55.57 57.69
C MET A 331 0.87 54.94 56.67
N ASP A 332 2.15 55.22 56.82
CA ASP A 332 3.22 54.85 55.91
C ASP A 332 4.28 54.04 56.69
N PRO A 333 4.13 52.71 56.75
CA PRO A 333 5.00 51.86 57.56
C PRO A 333 6.44 51.84 57.04
N ALA A 334 6.63 51.90 55.72
CA ALA A 334 7.94 51.93 55.08
C ALA A 334 8.71 53.22 55.40
N GLY A 335 8.06 54.39 55.23
CA GLY A 335 8.62 55.68 55.61
C GLY A 335 8.72 55.87 57.13
N GLY A 336 7.83 55.27 57.89
CA GLY A 336 7.71 55.51 59.33
C GLY A 336 6.90 56.72 59.70
N PHE A 337 6.02 57.12 58.79
CA PHE A 337 5.14 58.25 58.96
C PHE A 337 3.75 57.76 59.33
N TYR A 338 3.10 58.46 60.24
CA TYR A 338 1.67 58.33 60.45
C TYR A 338 1.12 59.64 61.01
N ILE A 339 -0.14 59.92 60.76
CA ILE A 339 -0.78 61.11 61.33
C ILE A 339 -1.06 60.86 62.82
N HIS A 340 -0.54 61.73 63.67
CA HIS A 340 -0.65 61.64 65.11
C HIS A 340 -0.81 62.99 65.79
N ASP A 341 -1.36 62.96 67.01
CA ASP A 341 -1.42 64.10 67.91
C ASP A 341 -0.07 64.35 68.61
N ASP A 342 0.00 65.39 69.45
CA ASP A 342 1.24 65.76 70.17
C ASP A 342 1.75 64.67 71.13
N TYR A 343 0.93 63.66 71.45
CA TYR A 343 1.28 62.52 72.30
C TYR A 343 1.65 61.26 71.50
N GLY A 344 1.74 61.38 70.17
CA GLY A 344 2.05 60.26 69.27
C GLY A 344 0.91 59.28 69.06
N ARG A 345 -0.32 59.62 69.47
CA ARG A 345 -1.53 58.81 69.27
C ARG A 345 -2.09 59.08 67.88
N LEU A 346 -2.50 58.02 67.19
CA LEU A 346 -3.08 58.09 65.85
C LEU A 346 -4.30 59.02 65.84
N THR A 347 -4.37 59.92 64.87
CA THR A 347 -5.48 60.87 64.71
C THR A 347 -5.71 61.18 63.24
N GLY A 348 -6.79 61.90 62.92
CA GLY A 348 -7.08 62.40 61.58
C GLY A 348 -6.90 63.89 61.45
N LEU A 349 -6.58 64.34 60.23
CA LEU A 349 -6.58 65.75 59.84
C LEU A 349 -7.55 65.96 58.67
N PRO A 350 -7.99 67.20 58.39
CA PRO A 350 -8.62 67.53 57.12
C PRO A 350 -7.78 67.02 55.95
N VAL A 351 -8.43 66.53 54.89
CA VAL A 351 -7.76 65.84 53.78
C VAL A 351 -6.60 66.64 53.17
N GLU A 352 -6.73 67.96 53.03
CA GLU A 352 -5.66 68.83 52.55
C GLU A 352 -4.42 68.78 53.43
N GLU A 353 -4.62 68.95 54.74
CA GLU A 353 -3.52 69.01 55.71
C GLU A 353 -2.87 67.63 55.88
N ALA A 354 -3.67 66.57 55.85
CA ALA A 354 -3.19 65.19 55.90
C ALA A 354 -2.25 64.87 54.74
N VAL A 355 -2.67 65.17 53.50
CA VAL A 355 -1.87 64.91 52.30
C VAL A 355 -0.65 65.83 52.23
N GLU A 356 -0.81 67.12 52.52
CA GLU A 356 0.31 68.06 52.54
C GLU A 356 1.38 67.61 53.53
N LYS A 357 0.98 67.21 54.74
CA LYS A 357 1.91 66.72 55.77
C LYS A 357 2.65 65.46 55.32
N TRP A 358 1.97 64.52 54.66
CA TRP A 358 2.59 63.30 54.15
C TRP A 358 3.55 63.57 52.97
N LEU A 359 3.15 64.38 51.99
CA LEU A 359 4.03 64.73 50.86
C LEU A 359 5.26 65.52 51.34
N ASN A 360 5.09 66.43 52.30
CA ASN A 360 6.19 67.19 52.90
C ASN A 360 7.16 66.32 53.70
N TYR A 361 6.68 65.23 54.32
CA TYR A 361 7.54 64.27 55.03
C TYR A 361 8.59 63.63 54.11
N TRP A 362 8.17 63.26 52.90
CA TRP A 362 9.05 62.69 51.88
C TRP A 362 9.95 63.74 51.22
N ASN A 363 9.57 65.02 51.27
CA ASN A 363 10.32 66.14 50.71
C ASN A 363 10.69 65.92 49.23
N THR A 364 9.75 65.36 48.47
CA THR A 364 9.93 64.97 47.06
C THR A 364 9.30 66.03 46.14
N PRO A 365 10.09 66.84 45.40
CA PRO A 365 9.54 67.86 44.52
C PRO A 365 8.65 67.27 43.44
N GLY A 366 7.52 67.93 43.19
CA GLY A 366 6.56 67.53 42.15
C GLY A 366 5.76 66.27 42.50
N ALA A 367 5.91 65.70 43.71
CA ALA A 367 5.09 64.58 44.15
C ALA A 367 3.62 65.00 44.31
N TYR A 368 2.73 64.16 43.79
CA TYR A 368 1.29 64.34 43.93
C TYR A 368 0.61 62.99 44.18
N VAL A 369 -0.58 63.01 44.77
CA VAL A 369 -1.37 61.79 44.96
C VAL A 369 -1.90 61.34 43.59
N CYS A 370 -1.50 60.16 43.14
CA CYS A 370 -1.76 59.67 41.79
C CYS A 370 -2.70 58.46 41.74
N LEU A 371 -2.80 57.69 42.82
CA LEU A 371 -3.61 56.47 42.86
C LEU A 371 -4.17 56.23 44.26
N VAL A 372 -5.42 55.80 44.31
CA VAL A 372 -6.06 55.24 45.50
C VAL A 372 -6.82 53.99 45.11
N PHE A 373 -6.67 52.91 45.87
CA PHE A 373 -7.40 51.68 45.61
C PHE A 373 -7.67 50.88 46.88
N ASP A 374 -8.71 50.06 46.83
CA ASP A 374 -8.92 48.93 47.73
C ASP A 374 -9.25 47.66 46.92
N GLU A 375 -9.81 46.62 47.54
CA GLU A 375 -10.18 45.36 46.87
C GLU A 375 -11.34 45.49 45.87
N ASP A 376 -12.14 46.56 45.95
CA ASP A 376 -13.36 46.74 45.17
C ASP A 376 -13.27 47.93 44.18
N GLU A 377 -12.56 48.99 44.56
CA GLU A 377 -12.51 50.24 43.82
C GLU A 377 -11.08 50.72 43.57
N ARG A 378 -10.86 51.35 42.40
CA ARG A 378 -9.59 51.95 42.00
C ARG A 378 -9.82 53.31 41.34
N TYR A 379 -9.03 54.29 41.74
CA TYR A 379 -9.11 55.68 41.25
C TYR A 379 -7.72 56.24 40.97
N GLU A 380 -7.51 56.66 39.73
CA GLU A 380 -6.30 57.39 39.29
C GLU A 380 -6.57 58.90 39.28
N PHE A 381 -5.52 59.69 39.53
CA PHE A 381 -5.59 61.15 39.58
C PHE A 381 -4.41 61.76 38.83
N ASP A 382 -4.62 62.87 38.13
CA ASP A 382 -3.55 63.60 37.45
C ASP A 382 -2.89 64.64 38.37
N CYS A 383 -3.53 64.98 39.51
CA CYS A 383 -2.96 65.86 40.53
C CYS A 383 -3.63 65.70 41.90
N THR A 384 -2.96 66.15 42.97
CA THR A 384 -3.49 66.11 44.35
C THR A 384 -4.83 66.83 44.52
N ALA A 385 -5.09 67.89 43.75
CA ALA A 385 -6.35 68.62 43.83
C ALA A 385 -7.56 67.79 43.35
N GLU A 386 -7.36 66.86 42.43
CA GLU A 386 -8.40 65.92 41.99
C GLU A 386 -8.70 64.88 43.07
N PHE A 387 -7.65 64.32 43.69
CA PHE A 387 -7.80 63.44 44.85
C PHE A 387 -8.59 64.12 45.98
N ILE A 388 -8.23 65.35 46.35
CA ILE A 388 -8.93 66.10 47.41
C ILE A 388 -10.41 66.29 47.05
N ARG A 389 -10.72 66.64 45.80
CA ARG A 389 -12.10 66.82 45.34
C ARG A 389 -12.88 65.50 45.38
N TRP A 390 -12.27 64.41 44.92
CA TRP A 390 -12.86 63.07 45.00
C TRP A 390 -13.19 62.69 46.44
N PHE A 391 -12.23 62.87 47.36
CA PHE A 391 -12.40 62.54 48.76
C PHE A 391 -13.57 63.32 49.40
N LYS A 392 -13.59 64.65 49.21
CA LYS A 392 -14.65 65.51 49.76
C LYS A 392 -16.03 65.21 49.17
N THR A 393 -16.10 64.87 47.89
CA THR A 393 -17.40 64.54 47.25
C THR A 393 -18.01 63.28 47.87
N ARG A 394 -17.18 62.38 48.39
CA ARG A 394 -17.60 61.08 48.90
C ARG A 394 -17.74 61.04 50.43
N TYR A 395 -16.96 61.85 51.14
CA TYR A 395 -16.81 61.76 52.61
C TYR A 395 -16.88 63.10 53.35
N GLY A 396 -17.15 64.23 52.68
CA GLY A 396 -17.18 65.55 53.33
C GLY A 396 -18.38 66.40 52.97
#